data_AF-A0A926YIT1-F1
#
_entry.id   AF-A0A926YIT1-F1
#
_cell.length_a   1.000
_cell.length_b   1.000
_cell.length_c   1.000
_cell.angle_alpha   90.00
_cell.angle_beta   90.00
_cell.angle_gamma   90.00
#
_symmetry.space_group_name_H-M   'P 1'
#
loop_
_entity.id
_entity.type
_entity.pdbx_description
1 polymer ?
#
loop_
_entity_poly.entity_id
_entity_poly.type
_entity_poly.pdbx_seq_one_letter_code
_entity_poly.pdbx_strand_id
1 'polypeptide(L)'
;MPISPGFADRRAKQFDKALEVRDGTLPALTGSAVENPIVVPGLTKQHNFCAVVGFENYTGWTAGSAEWIVAIEAAATINSTFVEVGRITLNGDPLKGATKTTEIALSGLAIESLVPDAQAVRARAIKVGGAGSLKYSAFLSS
;
A
#
# COMPACT_ATOMS: atom_id res chain seq x y z
N MET A 1 -45.63 9.64 11.50
CA MET A 1 -44.33 10.25 11.88
C MET A 1 -43.36 10.02 10.73
N PRO A 2 -42.78 11.06 10.12
CA PRO A 2 -41.79 10.85 9.08
C PRO A 2 -40.47 10.38 9.72
N ILE A 3 -40.00 9.22 9.28
CA ILE A 3 -38.66 8.71 9.55
C ILE A 3 -37.65 9.66 8.90
N SER A 4 -36.77 10.24 9.72
CA SER A 4 -35.61 10.99 9.26
C SER A 4 -34.79 10.07 8.33
N PRO A 5 -34.53 10.44 7.06
CA PRO A 5 -33.61 9.68 6.24
C PRO A 5 -32.24 9.85 6.87
N GLY A 6 -31.76 8.81 7.55
CA GLY A 6 -30.40 8.76 8.03
C GLY A 6 -29.47 9.10 6.87
N PHE A 7 -28.77 10.22 6.98
CA PHE A 7 -27.64 10.52 6.12
C PHE A 7 -26.55 9.50 6.47
N ALA A 8 -26.67 8.29 5.92
CA ALA A 8 -25.54 7.41 5.79
C ALA A 8 -24.52 8.21 4.97
N ASP A 9 -23.42 8.60 5.60
CA ASP A 9 -22.31 9.25 4.92
C ASP A 9 -21.73 8.24 3.91
N ARG A 10 -22.28 8.28 2.69
CA ARG A 10 -21.86 7.46 1.54
C ARG A 10 -20.43 7.77 1.09
N ARG A 11 -19.70 8.64 1.78
CA ARG A 11 -18.32 9.04 1.45
C ARG A 11 -17.27 8.13 2.06
N ALA A 12 -17.62 7.23 2.98
CA ALA A 12 -16.74 6.12 3.35
C ALA A 12 -16.81 5.06 2.24
N LYS A 13 -15.98 5.19 1.19
CA LYS A 13 -15.80 4.11 0.22
C LYS A 13 -15.05 3.01 0.95
N GLN A 14 -15.78 1.99 1.40
CA GLN A 14 -15.20 0.83 2.05
C GLN A 14 -14.30 0.12 1.02
N PHE A 15 -13.02 0.00 1.33
CA PHE A 15 -12.07 -0.69 0.48
C PHE A 15 -12.20 -2.18 0.80
N ASP A 16 -12.91 -2.95 -0.03
CA ASP A 16 -13.00 -4.40 0.13
C ASP A 16 -12.10 -5.09 -0.90
N LYS A 17 -10.78 -4.94 -0.73
CA LYS A 17 -9.73 -5.46 -1.65
C LYS A 17 -9.83 -5.01 -3.11
N ALA A 18 -10.79 -4.16 -3.43
CA ALA A 18 -11.12 -3.76 -4.80
C ALA A 18 -10.11 -2.79 -5.43
N LEU A 19 -9.21 -2.20 -4.62
CA LEU A 19 -8.21 -1.25 -5.07
C LEU A 19 -6.82 -1.86 -4.97
N GLU A 20 -6.47 -2.57 -6.03
CA GLU A 20 -5.16 -3.17 -6.20
C GLU A 20 -4.15 -2.11 -6.62
N VAL A 21 -3.08 -2.00 -5.84
CA VAL A 21 -1.95 -1.11 -6.08
C VAL A 21 -0.79 -1.87 -6.73
N ARG A 22 -0.72 -3.19 -6.51
CA ARG A 22 0.08 -4.12 -7.31
C ARG A 22 -0.56 -5.49 -7.39
N ASP A 23 -0.63 -6.01 -8.62
CA ASP A 23 -1.07 -7.37 -8.92
C ASP A 23 -0.04 -8.44 -8.51
N GLY A 24 -0.50 -9.39 -7.71
CA GLY A 24 0.26 -10.54 -7.25
C GLY A 24 0.58 -11.57 -8.34
N THR A 25 -0.03 -11.49 -9.52
CA THR A 25 0.32 -12.35 -10.65
C THR A 25 1.56 -11.85 -11.40
N LEU A 26 1.92 -10.57 -11.25
CA LEU A 26 3.07 -9.95 -11.91
C LEU A 26 4.40 -10.62 -11.53
N PRO A 27 5.39 -10.69 -12.44
CA PRO A 27 6.67 -11.34 -12.17
C PRO A 27 7.38 -10.75 -10.95
N ALA A 28 8.25 -11.56 -10.34
CA ALA A 28 9.05 -11.13 -9.20
C ALA A 28 9.99 -9.98 -9.58
N LEU A 29 10.11 -8.99 -8.71
CA LEU A 29 11.02 -7.87 -8.85
C LEU A 29 12.45 -8.30 -8.55
N THR A 30 13.38 -7.93 -9.43
CA THR A 30 14.82 -8.12 -9.22
C THR A 30 15.53 -6.85 -8.76
N GLY A 31 14.88 -5.70 -8.89
CA GLY A 31 15.34 -4.36 -8.47
C GLY A 31 14.17 -3.47 -8.05
N SER A 32 14.46 -2.31 -7.43
CA SER A 32 13.45 -1.36 -6.98
C SER A 32 12.49 -0.99 -8.13
N ALA A 33 11.21 -0.82 -7.79
CA ALA A 33 10.16 -0.51 -8.75
C ALA A 33 9.15 0.46 -8.15
N VAL A 34 8.52 1.24 -9.04
CA VAL A 34 7.39 2.11 -8.72
C VAL A 34 6.21 1.58 -9.53
N GLU A 35 5.10 1.33 -8.84
CA GLU A 35 3.90 0.83 -9.49
C GLU A 35 3.10 1.96 -10.14
N ASN A 36 2.22 1.59 -11.07
CA ASN A 36 1.30 2.54 -11.66
C ASN A 36 0.34 3.08 -10.60
N PRO A 37 0.10 4.40 -10.57
CA PRO A 37 -0.83 4.96 -9.62
C PRO A 37 -2.27 4.62 -9.97
N ILE A 38 -3.08 4.43 -8.93
CA ILE A 38 -4.53 4.31 -9.02
C ILE A 38 -5.20 5.58 -8.48
N VAL A 39 -6.37 5.91 -9.02
CA VAL A 39 -7.17 7.03 -8.55
C VAL A 39 -8.14 6.54 -7.47
N VAL A 40 -8.07 7.17 -6.30
CA VAL A 40 -8.90 6.88 -5.14
C VAL A 40 -9.62 8.17 -4.71
N PRO A 41 -10.78 8.50 -5.33
CA PRO A 41 -11.49 9.73 -5.00
C PRO A 41 -11.95 9.73 -3.54
N GLY A 42 -11.60 10.78 -2.81
CA GLY A 42 -11.94 10.90 -1.38
C GLY A 42 -11.10 10.02 -0.47
N LEU A 43 -9.85 9.71 -0.86
CA LEU A 43 -8.89 8.99 -0.02
C LEU A 43 -8.75 9.62 1.37
N THR A 44 -8.66 10.95 1.43
CA THR A 44 -8.48 11.69 2.68
C THR A 44 -9.74 11.79 3.54
N LYS A 45 -10.89 11.44 2.96
CA LYS A 45 -12.18 11.35 3.66
C LYS A 45 -12.39 10.01 4.34
N GLN A 46 -11.50 9.03 4.12
CA GLN A 46 -11.56 7.74 4.81
C GLN A 46 -10.98 7.88 6.21
N HIS A 47 -11.67 7.38 7.23
CA HIS A 47 -11.18 7.46 8.60
C HIS A 47 -9.98 6.54 8.82
N ASN A 48 -10.22 5.24 8.86
CA ASN A 48 -9.18 4.23 9.07
C ASN A 48 -9.22 3.24 7.92
N PHE A 49 -8.06 2.92 7.38
CA PHE A 49 -7.89 1.88 6.39
C PHE A 49 -6.45 1.36 6.46
N CYS A 50 -6.13 0.32 5.72
CA CYS A 50 -4.78 -0.19 5.63
C CYS A 50 -4.41 -0.48 4.17
N ALA A 51 -3.12 -0.51 3.91
CA ALA A 51 -2.60 -1.20 2.74
C ALA A 51 -2.16 -2.60 3.17
N VAL A 52 -2.79 -3.62 2.61
CA VAL A 52 -2.44 -5.01 2.85
C VAL A 52 -1.41 -5.42 1.81
N VAL A 53 -0.25 -5.86 2.29
CA VAL A 53 0.88 -6.30 1.47
C VAL A 53 1.07 -7.80 1.66
N GLY A 54 0.82 -8.57 0.60
CA GLY A 54 1.10 -9.99 0.54
C GLY A 54 2.45 -10.21 -0.14
N PHE A 55 3.31 -11.08 0.39
CA PHE A 55 4.60 -11.37 -0.23
C PHE A 55 5.05 -12.81 0.00
N GLU A 56 5.71 -13.37 -0.99
CA GLU A 56 6.42 -14.64 -0.85
C GLU A 56 7.77 -14.39 -0.20
N ASN A 57 8.30 -15.38 0.52
CA ASN A 57 9.66 -15.28 1.01
C ASN A 57 10.64 -15.14 -0.16
N TYR A 58 11.65 -14.33 0.09
CA TYR A 58 12.77 -14.15 -0.81
C TYR A 58 14.07 -14.52 -0.10
N THR A 59 15.07 -14.87 -0.89
CA THR A 59 16.39 -15.30 -0.40
C THR A 59 17.29 -14.11 -0.11
N GLY A 60 18.39 -14.34 0.62
CA GLY A 60 19.40 -13.31 0.88
C GLY A 60 18.91 -12.17 1.77
N TRP A 61 17.84 -12.36 2.55
CA TRP A 61 17.43 -11.37 3.54
C TRP A 61 18.47 -11.26 4.66
N THR A 62 18.79 -10.04 5.04
CA THR A 62 19.58 -9.71 6.22
C THR A 62 19.08 -8.37 6.74
N ALA A 63 18.55 -8.37 7.96
CA ALA A 63 17.98 -7.17 8.58
C ALA A 63 18.95 -5.96 8.45
N GLY A 64 18.43 -4.85 7.92
CA GLY A 64 19.16 -3.59 7.78
C GLY A 64 20.23 -3.54 6.68
N SER A 65 20.45 -4.61 5.90
CA SER A 65 21.48 -4.61 4.85
C SER A 65 21.08 -5.32 3.56
N ALA A 66 20.13 -6.24 3.61
CA ALA A 66 19.57 -6.91 2.45
C ALA A 66 18.07 -7.14 2.67
N GLU A 67 17.25 -6.16 2.31
CA GLU A 67 15.81 -6.19 2.58
C GLU A 67 14.99 -5.48 1.52
N TRP A 68 13.70 -5.76 1.52
CA TRP A 68 12.73 -5.05 0.70
C TRP A 68 11.87 -4.17 1.58
N ILE A 69 11.69 -2.92 1.15
CA ILE A 69 10.77 -1.98 1.78
C ILE A 69 9.64 -1.74 0.79
N VAL A 70 8.40 -1.92 1.23
CA VAL A 70 7.21 -1.51 0.47
C VAL A 70 6.66 -0.25 1.09
N ALA A 71 6.69 0.82 0.33
CA ALA A 71 6.14 2.12 0.67
C ALA A 71 4.83 2.35 -0.09
N ILE A 72 3.87 2.94 0.59
CA ILE A 72 2.64 3.47 0.00
C ILE A 72 2.83 4.98 -0.12
N GLU A 73 2.65 5.48 -1.33
CA GLU A 73 2.76 6.89 -1.64
C GLU A 73 1.41 7.43 -2.10
N ALA A 74 1.10 8.65 -1.70
CA ALA A 74 -0.11 9.37 -2.09
C ALA A 74 0.24 10.68 -2.81
N ALA A 75 -0.66 11.15 -3.66
CA ALA A 75 -0.53 12.41 -4.38
C ALA A 75 -1.91 13.06 -4.60
N ALA A 76 -1.96 14.38 -4.77
CA ALA A 76 -3.19 15.11 -5.08
C ALA A 76 -3.82 14.64 -6.40
N THR A 77 -2.98 14.37 -7.40
CA THR A 77 -3.36 13.80 -8.71
C THR A 77 -2.29 12.83 -9.21
N ILE A 78 -2.61 12.00 -10.21
CA ILE A 78 -1.67 11.04 -10.81
C ILE A 78 -0.40 11.68 -11.39
N ASN A 79 -0.44 12.97 -11.73
CA ASN A 79 0.66 13.71 -12.35
C ASN A 79 1.41 14.61 -11.35
N SER A 80 1.06 14.55 -10.06
CA SER A 80 1.69 15.35 -9.02
C SER A 80 2.77 14.57 -8.26
N THR A 81 3.51 15.27 -7.41
CA THR A 81 4.55 14.65 -6.58
C THR A 81 3.91 13.67 -5.61
N PHE A 82 4.39 12.43 -5.64
CA PHE A 82 4.01 11.39 -4.70
C PHE A 82 4.84 11.53 -3.42
N VAL A 83 4.15 11.52 -2.29
CA VAL A 83 4.73 11.58 -0.95
C VAL A 83 4.43 10.27 -0.26
N GLU A 84 5.42 9.73 0.44
CA GLU A 84 5.21 8.54 1.24
C GLU A 84 4.30 8.81 2.43
N VAL A 85 3.29 7.96 2.59
CA VAL A 85 2.30 8.05 3.68
C VAL A 85 2.32 6.84 4.60
N GLY A 86 3.05 5.78 4.22
CA GLY A 86 3.28 4.61 5.05
C GLY A 86 4.30 3.68 4.42
N ARG A 87 4.96 2.86 5.24
CA ARG A 87 5.92 1.86 4.76
C ARG A 87 5.99 0.65 5.67
N ILE A 88 6.53 -0.43 5.14
CA ILE A 88 6.92 -1.60 5.92
C ILE A 88 8.18 -2.25 5.33
N THR A 89 9.02 -2.77 6.21
CA THR A 89 10.14 -3.63 5.83
C THR A 89 9.67 -5.08 5.80
N LEU A 90 9.86 -5.73 4.66
CA LEU A 90 9.49 -7.13 4.48
C LEU A 90 10.60 -8.00 5.07
N ASN A 91 10.26 -8.79 6.07
CA ASN A 91 11.19 -9.76 6.64
C ASN A 91 11.17 -11.03 5.79
N GLY A 92 12.17 -11.18 4.92
CA GLY A 92 12.42 -12.45 4.22
C GLY A 92 13.03 -13.46 5.19
N ASP A 93 12.49 -14.67 5.25
CA ASP A 93 13.20 -15.77 5.92
C ASP A 93 13.14 -16.98 5.00
N PRO A 94 14.26 -17.34 4.32
CA PRO A 94 14.25 -18.43 3.35
C PRO A 94 13.92 -19.79 3.99
N LEU A 95 13.98 -19.91 5.32
CA LEU A 95 13.67 -21.15 6.04
C LEU A 95 12.19 -21.29 6.40
N LYS A 96 11.38 -20.24 6.24
CA LYS A 96 9.97 -20.22 6.67
C LYS A 96 9.03 -20.20 5.48
N GLY A 97 9.07 -21.18 4.59
CA GLY A 97 8.44 -21.25 3.25
C GLY A 97 6.93 -20.96 3.07
N ALA A 98 6.36 -19.98 3.76
CA ALA A 98 4.98 -19.53 3.65
C ALA A 98 4.93 -18.09 3.11
N THR A 99 3.89 -17.81 2.32
CA THR A 99 3.46 -16.46 1.98
C THR A 99 3.08 -15.71 3.26
N LYS A 100 3.56 -14.48 3.38
CA LYS A 100 3.27 -13.61 4.52
C LYS A 100 2.35 -12.49 4.06
N THR A 101 1.49 -12.06 4.96
CA THR A 101 0.66 -10.88 4.78
C THR A 101 0.94 -9.93 5.93
N THR A 102 1.08 -8.66 5.59
CA THR A 102 1.30 -7.60 6.57
C THR A 102 0.48 -6.39 6.21
N GLU A 103 0.19 -5.55 7.20
CA GLU A 103 -0.62 -4.36 7.02
C GLU A 103 0.18 -3.11 7.33
N ILE A 104 -0.05 -2.07 6.52
CA ILE A 104 0.39 -0.71 6.78
C ILE A 104 -0.86 0.05 7.21
N ALA A 105 -0.96 0.40 8.49
CA ALA A 105 -2.07 1.21 8.98
C ALA A 105 -2.01 2.61 8.38
N LEU A 106 -3.13 3.06 7.83
CA LEU A 106 -3.28 4.36 7.20
C LEU A 106 -4.55 5.05 7.74
N SER A 107 -4.57 6.38 7.65
CA SER A 107 -5.79 7.15 7.89
C SER A 107 -5.87 8.28 6.89
N GLY A 108 -7.08 8.61 6.43
CA GLY A 108 -7.28 9.73 5.52
C GLY A 108 -6.86 11.04 6.17
N LEU A 109 -7.01 11.18 7.48
CA LEU A 109 -6.53 12.34 8.24
C LEU A 109 -4.99 12.47 8.23
N ALA A 110 -4.25 11.37 8.44
CA ALA A 110 -2.80 11.42 8.35
C ALA A 110 -2.34 11.73 6.92
N ILE A 111 -3.00 11.15 5.91
CA ILE A 111 -2.70 11.43 4.51
C ILE A 111 -2.99 12.89 4.16
N GLU A 112 -4.14 13.44 4.57
CA GLU A 112 -4.51 14.85 4.35
C GLU A 112 -3.46 15.80 4.93
N SER A 113 -2.88 15.46 6.10
CA SER A 113 -1.84 16.28 6.72
C SER A 113 -0.52 16.33 5.95
N LEU A 114 -0.25 15.33 5.11
CA LEU A 114 0.97 15.21 4.29
C LEU A 114 0.72 15.67 2.85
N VAL A 115 -0.45 15.32 2.32
CA VAL A 115 -0.88 15.54 0.94
C VAL A 115 -2.35 15.97 0.98
N PRO A 116 -2.61 17.28 1.06
CA PRO A 116 -3.97 17.81 1.02
C PRO A 116 -4.69 17.38 -0.25
N ASP A 117 -5.98 17.05 -0.12
CA ASP A 117 -6.83 16.59 -1.22
C ASP A 117 -6.26 15.39 -1.99
N ALA A 118 -5.52 14.48 -1.35
CA ALA A 118 -4.96 13.30 -2.02
C ALA A 118 -6.03 12.46 -2.74
N GLN A 119 -5.77 12.12 -4.01
CA GLN A 119 -6.64 11.30 -4.85
C GLN A 119 -5.92 10.21 -5.63
N ALA A 120 -4.59 10.15 -5.58
CA ALA A 120 -3.80 9.12 -6.25
C ALA A 120 -2.98 8.35 -5.22
N VAL A 121 -2.91 7.03 -5.37
CA VAL A 121 -2.10 6.14 -4.52
C VAL A 121 -1.28 5.23 -5.40
N ARG A 122 -0.05 4.95 -5.00
CA ARG A 122 0.78 3.91 -5.62
C ARG A 122 1.64 3.20 -4.59
N ALA A 123 2.12 2.02 -4.95
CA ALA A 123 3.10 1.29 -4.18
C ALA A 123 4.48 1.52 -4.80
N ARG A 124 5.49 1.49 -3.95
CA ARG A 124 6.89 1.57 -4.34
C ARG A 124 7.67 0.52 -3.57
N ALA A 125 8.26 -0.41 -4.31
CA ALA A 125 9.15 -1.41 -3.76
C ALA A 125 10.60 -0.92 -3.86
N ILE A 126 11.30 -0.93 -2.73
CA ILE A 126 12.68 -0.45 -2.61
C ILE A 126 13.53 -1.64 -2.22
N LYS A 127 14.49 -1.97 -3.08
CA LYS A 127 15.50 -2.99 -2.82
C LYS A 127 16.68 -2.37 -2.07
N VAL A 128 16.97 -2.90 -0.88
CA VAL A 128 18.15 -2.54 -0.09
C VAL A 128 19.18 -3.65 -0.23
N GLY A 129 20.40 -3.28 -0.64
CA GLY A 129 21.55 -4.18 -0.77
C GLY A 129 21.29 -5.44 -1.60
N GLY A 130 21.80 -6.57 -1.11
CA GLY A 130 21.86 -7.85 -1.82
C GLY A 130 20.60 -8.73 -1.74
N ALA A 131 19.43 -8.14 -1.43
CA ALA A 131 18.19 -8.92 -1.30
C ALA A 131 17.89 -9.74 -2.57
N GLY A 132 17.31 -10.92 -2.41
CA GLY A 132 16.82 -11.74 -3.52
C GLY A 132 15.63 -11.12 -4.24
N SER A 133 15.09 -11.83 -5.23
CA SER A 133 13.91 -11.38 -5.97
C SER A 133 12.66 -11.37 -5.10
N LEU A 134 11.82 -10.34 -5.20
CA LEU A 134 10.59 -10.19 -4.42
C LEU A 134 9.35 -10.43 -5.28
N LYS A 135 8.49 -11.36 -4.85
CA LYS A 135 7.13 -11.50 -5.36
C LYS A 135 6.16 -10.93 -4.31
N TYR A 136 5.41 -9.89 -4.66
CA TYR A 136 4.45 -9.26 -3.75
C TYR A 136 3.20 -8.73 -4.46
N SER A 137 2.12 -8.61 -3.71
CA SER A 137 0.88 -7.92 -4.04
C SER A 137 0.60 -6.83 -2.99
N ALA A 138 -0.15 -5.81 -3.39
CA ALA A 138 -0.57 -4.74 -2.48
C ALA A 138 -1.96 -4.24 -2.87
N PHE A 139 -2.85 -4.10 -1.89
CA PHE A 139 -4.18 -3.55 -2.08
C PHE A 139 -4.62 -2.72 -0.86
N LEU A 140 -5.55 -1.78 -1.07
CA LEU A 140 -6.16 -1.03 0.02
C LEU A 140 -7.36 -1.81 0.60
N SER A 141 -7.51 -1.78 1.92
CA SER A 141 -8.60 -2.43 2.67
C SER A 141 -9.06 -1.54 3.84
N SER A 142 -10.32 -1.59 4.24
CA SER A 142 -10.87 -0.81 5.38
C SER A 142 -11.66 -1.67 6.37
#